data_AF-A0A821XZM2-F1
#
_entry.id   AF-A0A821XZM2-F1
#
_cell.length_a   1.000
_cell.length_b   1.000
_cell.length_c   1.000
_cell.angle_alpha   90.00
_cell.angle_beta   90.00
_cell.angle_gamma   90.00
#
_symmetry.space_group_name_H-M   'P 1'
#
loop_
_entity.id
_entity.type
_entity.pdbx_description
1 polymer ?
#
loop_
_entity_poly.entity_id
_entity_poly.type
_entity_poly.pdbx_seq_one_letter_code
_entity_poly.pdbx_strand_id
1 'polypeptide(L)'
;MNADGFENWFKNVLEKLEPNSVIVMDNASYHSRRQERVPVTSWKKQAIQDWLSSKELIFEVKETKSELLEKVKNVKERYQSYVTDEMVPLRAQSD
;
A
#
# COMPACT_ATOMS: atom_id res chain seq x y z
N MET A 1 1.65 5.35 20.67
CA MET A 1 2.26 5.78 19.39
C MET A 1 1.17 5.80 18.34
N ASN A 2 1.11 6.80 17.44
CA ASN A 2 0.19 6.85 16.30
C ASN A 2 1.00 6.89 14.99
N ALA A 3 0.31 6.79 13.84
CA ALA A 3 0.96 6.76 12.53
C ALA A 3 1.85 8.00 12.30
N ASP A 4 1.29 9.20 12.51
CA ASP A 4 2.03 10.46 12.32
C ASP A 4 3.30 10.56 13.20
N GLY A 5 3.19 10.16 14.46
CA GLY A 5 4.33 10.14 15.39
C GLY A 5 5.39 9.12 14.97
N PHE A 6 4.98 7.97 14.45
CA PHE A 6 5.89 6.98 13.90
C PHE A 6 6.56 7.44 12.62
N GLU A 7 5.82 8.02 11.68
CA GLU A 7 6.34 8.52 10.41
C GLU A 7 7.36 9.65 10.62
N ASN A 8 7.10 10.57 11.55
CA ASN A 8 8.05 11.61 11.93
C ASN A 8 9.34 11.03 12.52
N TRP A 9 9.23 10.04 13.41
CA TRP A 9 10.41 9.34 13.93
C TRP A 9 11.16 8.60 12.81
N PHE A 10 10.44 7.88 11.96
CA PHE A 10 10.99 7.07 10.89
C PHE A 10 11.78 7.92 9.89
N LYS A 11 11.23 9.07 9.47
CA LYS A 11 11.92 10.04 8.61
C LYS A 11 13.26 10.50 9.22
N ASN A 12 13.25 10.89 10.50
CA ASN A 12 14.45 11.34 11.20
C ASN A 12 15.50 10.22 11.35
N VAL A 13 15.07 8.96 11.43
CA VAL A 13 15.97 7.80 11.46
C VAL A 13 16.58 7.58 10.08
N LEU A 14 15.78 7.58 9.01
CA LEU A 14 16.25 7.37 7.64
C LEU A 14 17.36 8.36 7.22
N GLU A 15 17.26 9.62 7.65
CA GLU A 15 18.28 10.64 7.37
C GLU A 15 19.65 10.34 8.02
N LYS A 16 19.67 9.56 9.10
CA LYS A 16 20.87 9.25 9.89
C LYS A 16 21.45 7.87 9.61
N LEU A 17 20.78 7.07 8.77
CA LEU A 17 21.25 5.72 8.45
C LEU A 17 22.31 5.74 7.35
N GLU A 18 23.37 4.98 7.61
CA GLU A 18 24.38 4.63 6.62
C GLU A 18 23.75 3.78 5.50
N PRO A 19 24.30 3.84 4.28
CA PRO A 19 23.89 2.96 3.19
C PRO A 19 23.90 1.48 3.61
N ASN A 20 23.01 0.67 3.02
CA ASN A 20 22.89 -0.77 3.30
C ASN A 20 22.50 -1.15 4.75
N SER A 21 21.98 -0.21 5.52
CA SER A 21 21.40 -0.49 6.84
C SER A 21 20.08 -1.27 6.72
N VAL A 22 19.84 -2.18 7.68
CA VAL A 22 18.58 -2.94 7.78
C VAL A 22 17.75 -2.40 8.93
N ILE A 23 16.48 -2.07 8.65
CA ILE A 23 15.49 -1.69 9.67
C ILE A 23 14.54 -2.87 9.88
N VAL A 24 14.43 -3.34 11.12
CA VAL A 24 13.45 -4.36 11.52
C VAL A 24 12.39 -3.70 12.38
N MET A 25 11.13 -3.79 11.97
CA MET A 25 9.97 -3.25 12.69
C MET A 25 9.16 -4.39 13.29
N ASP A 26 8.61 -4.19 14.49
CA ASP A 26 7.63 -5.09 15.05
C ASP A 26 6.29 -4.96 14.30
N ASN A 27 5.44 -5.99 14.40
CA ASN A 27 4.16 -6.03 13.69
C ASN A 27 3.08 -5.23 14.43
N ALA A 28 3.21 -3.91 14.47
CA ALA A 28 2.17 -3.02 14.98
C ALA A 28 1.36 -2.39 13.83
N SER A 29 0.05 -2.26 14.02
CA SER A 29 -0.90 -1.85 12.98
C SER A 29 -0.64 -0.44 12.41
N TYR A 30 0.07 0.41 13.16
CA TYR A 30 0.43 1.77 12.75
C TYR A 30 1.76 1.83 11.96
N HIS A 31 2.56 0.76 11.94
CA HIS A 31 3.79 0.67 11.13
C HIS A 31 3.47 0.36 9.66
N SER A 32 2.47 -0.49 9.43
CA SER A 32 2.11 -0.98 8.08
C SER A 32 0.90 -0.27 7.49
N ARG A 33 0.81 1.06 7.67
CA ARG A 33 -0.27 1.84 7.04
C ARG A 33 -0.11 1.76 5.53
N ARG A 34 -1.15 1.22 4.88
CA ARG A 34 -1.26 1.23 3.42
C ARG A 34 -1.50 2.65 2.93
N GLN A 35 -0.83 3.02 1.86
CA GLN A 35 -1.02 4.31 1.18
C GLN A 35 -2.41 4.38 0.54
N GLU A 36 -2.85 3.26 -0.03
CA GLU A 36 -4.17 3.12 -0.62
C GLU A 36 -4.95 1.95 0.00
N ARG A 37 -6.27 2.12 0.12
CA ARG A 37 -7.16 1.02 0.47
C ARG A 37 -7.54 0.26 -0.80
N VAL A 38 -7.03 -0.96 -0.90
CA VAL A 38 -7.48 -1.94 -1.89
C VAL A 38 -8.87 -2.47 -1.50
N PRO A 39 -9.80 -2.69 -2.45
CA PRO A 39 -11.12 -3.21 -2.15
C PRO A 39 -11.07 -4.57 -1.43
N VAL A 40 -11.95 -4.72 -0.45
CA VAL A 40 -12.10 -5.94 0.36
C VAL A 40 -13.56 -6.39 0.37
N THR A 41 -13.82 -7.58 0.92
CA THR A 41 -15.16 -8.20 0.97
C THR A 41 -16.21 -7.33 1.67
N SER A 42 -15.84 -6.36 2.51
CA SER A 42 -16.79 -5.42 3.13
C SER A 42 -17.23 -4.26 2.21
N TRP A 43 -16.54 -4.03 1.08
CA TRP A 43 -16.87 -2.92 0.16
C TRP A 43 -18.17 -3.18 -0.61
N LYS A 44 -18.87 -2.11 -0.99
CA LYS A 44 -20.02 -2.20 -1.90
C LYS A 44 -19.54 -2.53 -3.31
N LYS A 45 -20.37 -3.24 -4.10
CA LYS A 45 -20.05 -3.58 -5.50
C LYS A 45 -19.65 -2.34 -6.30
N GLN A 46 -20.42 -1.27 -6.19
CA GLN A 46 -20.13 0.00 -6.87
C GLN A 46 -18.74 0.55 -6.51
N ALA A 47 -18.38 0.57 -5.22
CA ALA A 47 -17.07 1.05 -4.79
C ALA A 47 -15.90 0.19 -5.33
N ILE A 48 -16.11 -1.11 -5.53
CA ILE A 48 -15.12 -1.99 -6.17
C ILE A 48 -14.98 -1.65 -7.66
N GLN A 49 -16.10 -1.38 -8.35
CA GLN A 49 -16.11 -0.95 -9.74
C GLN A 49 -15.44 0.41 -9.92
N ASP A 50 -15.75 1.38 -9.07
CA ASP A 50 -15.14 2.71 -9.08
C ASP A 50 -13.61 2.61 -8.86
N TRP A 51 -13.18 1.73 -7.95
CA TRP A 51 -11.76 1.47 -7.74
C TRP A 51 -11.09 0.86 -8.98
N LEU A 52 -11.69 -0.17 -9.58
CA LEU A 52 -11.18 -0.78 -10.82
C LEU A 52 -11.11 0.24 -11.96
N SER A 53 -12.14 1.08 -12.13
CA SER A 53 -12.15 2.18 -13.09
C SER A 53 -11.04 3.20 -12.83
N SER A 54 -10.79 3.57 -11.56
CA SER A 54 -9.73 4.51 -11.18
C SER A 54 -8.32 4.00 -11.52
N LYS A 55 -8.17 2.66 -11.67
CA LYS A 55 -6.94 1.99 -12.07
C LYS A 55 -6.92 1.60 -13.54
N GLU A 56 -7.90 2.06 -14.32
CA GLU A 56 -8.09 1.72 -15.74
C GLU A 56 -8.18 0.20 -15.99
N LEU A 57 -8.68 -0.55 -15.01
CA LEU A 57 -8.85 -2.00 -15.08
C LEU A 57 -10.19 -2.36 -15.71
N ILE A 58 -10.16 -3.30 -16.66
CA ILE A 58 -11.36 -3.76 -17.36
C ILE A 58 -12.18 -4.69 -16.46
N PHE A 59 -13.46 -4.39 -16.34
CA PHE A 59 -14.48 -5.23 -15.70
C PHE A 59 -15.80 -5.12 -16.44
N GLU A 60 -16.69 -6.08 -16.24
CA GLU A 60 -18.04 -6.04 -16.80
C GLU A 60 -19.03 -5.60 -15.72
N VAL A 61 -20.01 -4.75 -16.08
CA VAL A 61 -21.00 -4.24 -15.13
C VAL A 61 -21.85 -5.37 -14.51
N LYS A 62 -22.06 -6.45 -15.26
CA LYS A 62 -22.81 -7.65 -14.84
C LYS A 62 -22.03 -8.57 -13.89
N GLU A 63 -20.71 -8.43 -13.79
CA GLU A 63 -19.90 -9.27 -12.90
C GLU A 63 -20.36 -9.15 -11.45
N THR A 64 -20.38 -10.27 -10.76
CA THR A 64 -20.69 -10.37 -9.34
C THR A 64 -19.59 -9.75 -8.51
N LYS A 65 -19.90 -9.45 -7.24
CA LYS A 65 -18.91 -8.93 -6.29
C LYS A 65 -17.71 -9.87 -6.14
N SER A 66 -17.92 -11.18 -6.21
CA SER A 66 -16.87 -12.18 -6.08
C SER A 66 -15.89 -12.14 -7.27
N GLU A 67 -16.41 -12.05 -8.49
CA GLU A 67 -15.59 -11.95 -9.72
C GLU A 67 -14.77 -10.65 -9.74
N LEU A 68 -15.38 -9.53 -9.33
CA LEU A 68 -14.66 -8.25 -9.21
C LEU A 68 -13.54 -8.33 -8.16
N LEU A 69 -13.80 -8.96 -7.00
CA LEU A 69 -12.77 -9.15 -5.97
C LEU A 69 -11.65 -10.10 -6.42
N GLU A 70 -11.93 -11.07 -7.28
CA GLU A 70 -10.92 -11.94 -7.87
C GLU A 70 -9.97 -11.16 -8.77
N LYS A 71 -10.50 -10.27 -9.62
CA LYS A 71 -9.66 -9.35 -10.41
C LYS A 71 -8.81 -8.46 -9.52
N VAL A 72 -9.42 -7.88 -8.47
CA VAL A 72 -8.69 -7.10 -7.47
C VAL A 72 -7.57 -7.95 -6.84
N LYS A 73 -7.82 -9.22 -6.50
CA LYS A 73 -6.82 -10.13 -5.92
C LYS A 73 -5.63 -10.37 -6.84
N ASN A 74 -5.83 -10.40 -8.16
CA ASN A 74 -4.76 -10.61 -9.15
C ASN A 74 -3.89 -9.36 -9.35
N VAL A 75 -4.38 -8.18 -8.99
CA VAL A 75 -3.67 -6.91 -9.19
C VAL A 75 -3.27 -6.22 -7.89
N LYS A 76 -3.83 -6.64 -6.74
CA LYS A 76 -3.69 -5.95 -5.44
C LYS A 76 -2.26 -5.74 -5.02
N GLU A 77 -1.34 -6.62 -5.39
CA GLU A 77 0.08 -6.53 -5.02
C GLU A 77 0.74 -5.31 -5.67
N ARG A 78 0.31 -4.93 -6.88
CA ARG A 78 0.78 -3.72 -7.58
C ARG A 78 0.32 -2.42 -6.90
N TYR A 79 -0.71 -2.50 -6.08
CA TYR A 79 -1.34 -1.35 -5.41
C TYR A 79 -1.26 -1.44 -3.88
N GLN A 80 -0.47 -2.39 -3.36
CA GLN A 80 -0.16 -2.49 -1.94
C GLN A 80 1.18 -1.80 -1.70
N SER A 81 1.17 -0.48 -1.72
CA SER A 81 2.29 0.33 -1.22
C SER A 81 2.07 0.68 0.26
N TYR A 82 3.15 0.62 1.02
CA TYR A 82 3.19 1.10 2.40
C TYR A 82 3.80 2.48 2.44
N VAL A 83 3.28 3.34 3.31
CA VAL A 83 3.78 4.72 3.42
C VAL A 83 5.25 4.76 3.84
N THR A 84 5.70 3.78 4.62
CA THR A 84 7.11 3.61 4.99
C THR A 84 8.01 3.31 3.80
N ASP A 85 7.55 2.51 2.84
CA ASP A 85 8.36 2.10 1.69
C ASP A 85 8.62 3.27 0.76
N GLU A 86 7.62 4.14 0.57
CA GLU A 86 7.75 5.40 -0.18
C GLU A 86 8.63 6.44 0.54
N MET A 87 8.70 6.39 1.88
CA MET A 87 9.55 7.28 2.67
C MET A 87 11.03 6.95 2.53
N VAL A 88 11.37 5.71 2.19
CA VAL A 88 12.75 5.31 1.90
C VAL A 88 13.07 5.79 0.49
N PRO A 89 13.92 6.82 0.31
CA PRO A 89 14.36 7.19 -1.02
C PRO A 89 15.09 5.97 -1.59
N LEU A 90 14.78 5.60 -2.84
CA LEU A 90 15.65 4.76 -3.64
C LEU A 90 16.99 5.51 -3.76
N ARG A 91 17.87 5.36 -2.76
CA ARG A 91 19.28 5.70 -2.88
C ARG A 91 19.78 4.72 -3.93
N ALA A 92 19.71 5.15 -5.19
CA ALA A 92 20.27 4.44 -6.32
C ALA A 92 21.67 4.01 -5.88
N GLN A 93 21.86 2.69 -5.82
CA GLN A 93 23.18 2.10 -5.67
C GLN A 93 23.98 2.65 -6.85
N SER A 94 24.74 3.70 -6.60
CA SER A 94 25.74 4.20 -7.52
C SER A 94 26.98 3.43 -7.15
N ASP A 95 27.41 2.60 -8.10
CA ASP A 95 28.52 1.63 -8.02
C ASP A 95 29.81 2.18 -7.37
#